data_AF-A0A1W9Z7F8-F1
#
_entry.id   AF-A0A1W9Z7F8-F1
#
_cell.length_a   1.000
_cell.length_b   1.000
_cell.length_c   1.000
_cell.angle_alpha   90.00
_cell.angle_beta   90.00
_cell.angle_gamma   90.00
#
_symmetry.space_group_name_H-M   'P 1'
#
loop_
_entity.id
_entity.type
_entity.pdbx_description
1 polymer ?
#
loop_
_entity_poly.entity_id
_entity_poly.type
_entity_poly.pdbx_seq_one_letter_code
_entity_poly.pdbx_strand_id
1 'polypeptide(L)'
;MAEVTGNAPIDDVSPGDIITVNRGSGERHYKVVFKDTADAGYVLTLEGDGGETFALDLAAGTTVKRSLQSKWESVQSPTPHSEI
;
A
#
# COMPACT_ATOMS: atom_id res chain seq x y z
N MET A 1 13.34 11.07 10.67
CA MET A 1 12.16 10.22 10.91
C MET A 1 12.43 8.90 10.19
N ALA A 2 12.51 7.78 10.89
CA ALA A 2 12.89 6.50 10.29
C ALA A 2 11.78 6.03 9.37
N GLU A 3 12.04 5.98 8.06
CA GLU A 3 11.23 5.22 7.12
C GLU A 3 11.26 3.76 7.60
N VAL A 4 10.21 3.33 8.32
CA VAL A 4 10.09 1.93 8.74
C VAL A 4 9.64 1.15 7.50
N THR A 5 10.57 0.92 6.58
CA THR A 5 10.43 -0.09 5.53
C THR A 5 10.63 -1.44 6.19
N GLY A 6 9.56 -1.94 6.82
CA GLY A 6 9.55 -3.26 7.44
C GLY A 6 9.18 -4.30 6.40
N ASN A 7 9.99 -5.34 6.25
CA ASN A 7 9.50 -6.56 5.65
C ASN A 7 8.49 -7.17 6.64
N ALA A 8 7.25 -7.33 6.21
CA ALA A 8 6.18 -7.90 7.01
C ALA A 8 5.51 -9.02 6.22
N PRO A 9 5.02 -10.09 6.89
CA PRO A 9 4.20 -11.08 6.22
C PRO A 9 2.92 -10.42 5.72
N ILE A 10 2.43 -10.89 4.58
CA ILE A 10 1.15 -10.49 4.00
C ILE A 10 -0.04 -10.66 4.98
N ASP A 11 0.12 -11.54 5.96
CA ASP A 11 -0.82 -11.77 7.06
C ASP A 11 -1.10 -10.48 7.87
N ASP A 12 -0.04 -9.69 8.14
CA ASP A 12 -0.07 -8.47 8.95
C ASP A 12 -0.48 -7.22 8.14
N VAL A 13 -0.65 -7.38 6.82
CA VAL A 13 -1.10 -6.31 5.93
C VAL A 13 -2.60 -6.11 6.09
N SER A 14 -3.05 -4.87 6.22
CA SER A 14 -4.46 -4.53 6.36
C SER A 14 -4.91 -3.55 5.26
N PRO A 15 -6.20 -3.51 4.91
CA PRO A 15 -6.72 -2.45 4.04
C PRO A 15 -6.45 -1.08 4.68
N GLY A 16 -5.93 -0.16 3.88
CA GLY A 16 -5.39 1.15 4.29
C GLY A 16 -3.87 1.20 4.30
N ASP A 17 -3.20 0.04 4.37
CA ASP A 17 -1.75 -0.05 4.39
C ASP A 17 -1.12 0.18 3.02
N ILE A 18 0.14 0.61 2.97
CA ILE A 18 0.87 0.81 1.72
C ILE A 18 1.98 -0.22 1.62
N ILE A 19 1.94 -1.02 0.57
CA ILE A 19 2.96 -2.00 0.27
C ILE A 19 3.74 -1.64 -0.98
N THR A 20 5.00 -2.04 -1.02
CA THR A 20 5.87 -1.87 -2.18
C THR A 20 5.85 -3.16 -2.97
N VAL A 21 5.39 -3.09 -4.22
CA VAL A 21 5.31 -4.23 -5.14
C VAL A 21 6.22 -3.97 -6.33
N ASN A 22 7.10 -4.91 -6.63
CA ASN A 22 7.88 -4.90 -7.86
C ASN A 22 7.16 -5.75 -8.92
N ARG A 23 6.54 -5.10 -9.91
CA ARG A 23 5.88 -5.76 -11.05
C ARG A 23 6.76 -5.80 -12.31
N GLY A 24 8.08 -5.78 -12.17
CA GLY A 24 9.02 -5.76 -13.29
C GLY A 24 9.32 -4.38 -13.87
N SER A 25 8.48 -3.36 -13.61
CA SER A 25 8.77 -1.95 -13.94
C SER A 25 9.39 -1.15 -12.78
N GLY A 26 9.93 -1.86 -11.78
CA GLY A 26 10.48 -1.28 -10.55
C GLY A 26 9.55 -1.43 -9.34
N GLU A 27 10.12 -1.17 -8.16
CA GLU A 27 9.39 -1.12 -6.90
C GLU A 27 8.47 0.10 -6.88
N ARG A 28 7.15 -0.12 -6.82
CA ARG A 28 6.14 0.94 -6.70
C ARG A 28 5.31 0.74 -5.45
N HIS A 29 4.90 1.85 -4.86
CA HIS A 29 4.02 1.88 -3.69
C HIS A 29 2.57 1.77 -4.15
N TYR A 30 1.82 0.90 -3.48
CA TYR A 30 0.41 0.70 -3.73
C TYR A 30 -0.34 0.63 -2.40
N LYS A 31 -1.49 1.29 -2.35
CA LYS A 31 -2.37 1.28 -1.20
C LYS A 31 -3.28 0.06 -1.26
N VAL A 32 -3.31 -0.72 -0.19
CA VAL A 32 -4.27 -1.81 -0.05
C VAL A 32 -5.64 -1.20 0.19
N VAL A 33 -6.57 -1.38 -0.73
CA VAL A 33 -7.97 -0.93 -0.57
C VAL A 33 -8.88 -2.07 -0.17
N PHE A 34 -8.50 -3.30 -0.49
CA PHE A 34 -9.24 -4.50 -0.12
C PHE A 34 -8.26 -5.65 0.15
N LYS A 35 -8.59 -6.51 1.11
CA LYS A 35 -7.88 -7.76 1.38
C LYS A 35 -8.92 -8.85 1.54
N ASP A 36 -8.77 -9.91 0.77
CA ASP A 36 -9.57 -11.12 0.84
C ASP A 36 -8.69 -12.33 1.15
N THR A 37 -9.24 -13.31 1.87
CA THR A 37 -8.59 -14.59 2.15
C THR A 37 -8.96 -15.60 1.08
N ALA A 38 -7.96 -16.12 0.36
CA ALA A 38 -8.13 -17.19 -0.61
C ALA A 38 -7.64 -18.54 -0.05
N ASP A 39 -7.99 -19.65 -0.70
CA ASP A 39 -7.66 -21.02 -0.27
C ASP A 39 -6.17 -21.24 0.07
N ALA A 40 -5.24 -20.56 -0.61
CA ALA A 40 -3.79 -20.71 -0.42
C ALA A 40 -3.08 -19.43 0.04
N GLY A 41 -3.81 -18.35 0.32
CA GLY A 41 -3.20 -17.05 0.56
C GLY A 41 -4.17 -15.89 0.69
N TYR A 42 -3.78 -14.76 0.14
CA TYR A 42 -4.51 -13.51 0.25
C TYR A 42 -4.57 -12.82 -1.11
N VAL A 43 -5.76 -12.34 -1.47
CA VAL A 43 -5.97 -11.49 -2.63
C VAL A 43 -6.04 -10.05 -2.15
N LEU A 44 -5.02 -9.26 -2.45
CA LEU A 44 -5.04 -7.83 -2.17
C LEU A 44 -5.51 -7.05 -3.39
N THR A 45 -6.50 -6.18 -3.20
CA THR A 45 -6.78 -5.11 -4.18
C THR A 45 -5.94 -3.91 -3.82
N LEU A 46 -5.08 -3.52 -4.74
CA LEU A 46 -4.09 -2.48 -4.62
C LEU A 46 -4.48 -1.30 -5.52
N GLU A 47 -4.43 -0.09 -4.96
CA GLU A 47 -4.66 1.17 -5.65
C GLU A 47 -3.33 1.91 -5.84
N GLY A 48 -3.05 2.32 -7.07
CA GLY A 48 -1.92 3.18 -7.41
C GLY A 48 -2.27 4.67 -7.32
N ASP A 49 -1.25 5.52 -7.38
CA ASP A 49 -1.34 6.99 -7.35
C ASP A 49 -2.30 7.57 -8.41
N GLY A 50 -2.46 6.90 -9.56
CA GLY A 50 -3.39 7.29 -10.63
C GLY A 50 -4.84 6.86 -10.43
N GLY A 51 -5.21 6.30 -9.28
CA GLY A 51 -6.54 5.71 -9.03
C GLY A 51 -6.78 4.38 -9.75
N GLU A 52 -5.75 3.82 -10.37
CA GLU A 52 -5.79 2.47 -10.96
C GLU A 52 -5.83 1.42 -9.85
N THR A 53 -6.80 0.50 -9.92
CA THR A 53 -6.89 -0.62 -8.98
C THR A 53 -6.61 -1.95 -9.68
N PHE A 54 -5.90 -2.84 -9.00
CA PHE A 54 -5.64 -4.19 -9.48
C PHE A 54 -5.61 -5.18 -8.32
N ALA A 55 -6.06 -6.41 -8.58
CA ALA A 55 -5.93 -7.51 -7.64
C ALA A 55 -4.54 -8.17 -7.77
N LEU A 56 -3.94 -8.51 -6.66
CA LEU A 56 -2.69 -9.24 -6.55
C LEU A 56 -2.89 -10.44 -5.64
N ASP A 57 -2.74 -11.64 -6.20
CA ASP A 57 -2.71 -12.88 -5.44
C ASP A 57 -1.33 -13.07 -4.81
N LEU A 58 -1.30 -13.29 -3.50
CA LEU A 58 -0.09 -13.52 -2.73
C LEU A 58 -0.30 -14.73 -1.83
N ALA A 59 0.62 -15.69 -1.91
CA ALA A 59 0.61 -16.85 -1.02
C ALA A 59 0.74 -16.41 0.45
N ALA A 60 0.07 -17.10 1.36
CA ALA A 60 0.22 -16.85 2.79
C ALA A 60 1.70 -16.95 3.21
N GLY A 61 2.13 -16.06 4.13
CA GLY A 61 3.53 -15.97 4.53
C GLY A 61 4.45 -15.28 3.51
N THR A 62 3.94 -14.83 2.36
CA THR A 62 4.72 -13.99 1.44
C THR A 62 5.17 -12.73 2.17
N THR A 63 6.48 -12.49 2.15
CA THR A 63 7.07 -11.30 2.76
C THR A 63 6.91 -10.13 1.79
N VAL A 64 6.17 -9.10 2.20
CA VAL A 64 6.02 -7.87 1.45
C VAL A 64 6.71 -6.72 2.16
N LYS A 65 7.18 -5.75 1.38
CA LYS A 65 7.73 -4.51 1.92
C LYS A 65 6.57 -3.58 2.28
N ARG A 66 6.27 -3.44 3.57
CA ARG A 66 5.31 -2.47 4.07
C ARG A 66 5.99 -1.11 4.27
N SER A 67 5.33 -0.06 3.81
CA SER A 67 5.70 1.32 4.03
C SER A 67 4.61 1.96 4.88
N LEU A 68 4.85 2.10 6.20
CA LEU A 68 3.86 2.68 7.11
C LEU A 68 3.54 4.13 6.72
N GLN A 69 2.26 4.38 6.44
CA GLN A 69 1.42 5.60 6.42
C GLN A 69 2.01 7.02 6.24
N SER A 70 3.26 7.32 6.62
CA SER A 70 3.83 8.67 6.61
C SER A 70 4.07 9.29 5.22
N LYS A 71 3.76 8.58 4.12
CA LYS A 71 3.79 9.15 2.77
C LYS A 71 2.41 9.31 2.11
N TRP A 72 1.32 8.85 2.76
CA TRP A 72 -0.05 9.20 2.35
C TRP A 72 -0.64 10.31 3.21
N GLU A 73 0.19 11.02 3.96
CA GLU A 73 -0.19 12.28 4.56
C GLU A 73 -0.16 13.38 3.49
N SER A 74 -1.35 13.68 2.97
CA SER A 74 -1.73 14.97 2.41
C SER A 74 -0.89 15.54 1.27
N VAL A 75 -1.36 15.28 0.04
CA VAL A 75 -1.69 16.41 -0.85
C VAL A 75 -3.14 16.86 -0.62
N GLN A 76 -3.60 16.90 0.63
CA GLN A 76 -4.72 17.77 0.93
C GLN A 76 -4.19 19.18 0.70
N SER A 77 -4.65 19.81 -0.39
CA SER A 77 -4.20 21.11 -0.86
C SER A 77 -3.93 22.03 0.32
N PRO A 78 -2.79 22.73 0.39
CA PRO A 78 -2.77 23.94 1.18
C PRO A 78 -3.81 24.83 0.51
N THR A 79 -5.05 24.87 1.01
CA THR A 79 -5.91 26.02 0.78
C THR A 79 -5.11 27.17 1.36
N PRO A 80 -4.59 28.12 0.56
CA PRO A 80 -4.08 29.33 1.15
C PRO A 80 -5.30 30.00 1.79
N HIS A 81 -5.41 29.89 3.11
CA HIS A 81 -6.25 30.82 3.85
C HIS A 81 -5.53 32.16 3.72
N SER A 82 -5.79 32.87 2.62
CA SER A 82 -5.53 34.30 2.55
C SER A 82 -6.56 34.91 3.48
N GLU A 83 -6.15 35.09 4.73
CA GLU A 83 -6.69 36.15 5.57
C GLU A 83 -6.30 37.47 4.89
N ILE A 84 -7.23 38.06 4.13
CA ILE A 84 -7.47 39.52 4.13
C ILE A 84 -8.80 39.89 3.49
#